data_AF-A0A7W8KDR8-F1
#
_entry.id   AF-A0A7W8KDR8-F1
#
_cell.length_a   1.000
_cell.length_b   1.000
_cell.length_c   1.000
_cell.angle_alpha   90.00
_cell.angle_beta   90.00
_cell.angle_gamma   90.00
#
_symmetry.space_group_name_H-M   'P 1'
#
loop_
_entity.id
_entity.type
_entity.pdbx_description
1 polymer ?
#
loop_
_entity_poly.entity_id
_entity_poly.type
_entity_poly.pdbx_seq_one_letter_code
_entity_poly.pdbx_strand_id
1 'polypeptide(L)'
;MESVAEILGVLAGALLATVTVTAGAALPPRTAQPGALLGFLALAVLVAAVLVTGDAMARSFGVVYVLLGAVAALALGAPRWLAWPGLERPWVPPGLGVALLLALIGVGLGVDAVLSRMLAPALKAPASSGVVNGLLIGALGAVLFTGGAALRRRR
;
A
#
# COMPACT_ATOMS: atom_id res chain seq x y z
N MET A 1 -5.75 22.07 -19.01
CA MET A 1 -6.39 21.95 -17.67
C MET A 1 -6.46 20.51 -17.21
N GLU A 2 -6.77 19.54 -18.08
CA GLU A 2 -6.79 18.10 -17.76
C GLU A 2 -5.43 17.58 -17.25
N SER A 3 -4.33 17.98 -17.91
CA SER A 3 -2.97 17.63 -17.49
C SER A 3 -2.57 18.13 -16.10
N VAL A 4 -3.13 19.27 -15.66
CA VAL A 4 -2.84 19.84 -14.34
C VAL A 4 -3.54 19.03 -13.24
N ALA A 5 -4.78 18.62 -13.47
CA ALA A 5 -5.53 17.78 -12.53
C ALA A 5 -4.87 16.40 -12.36
N GLU A 6 -4.37 15.82 -13.45
CA GLU A 6 -3.60 14.57 -13.42
C GLU A 6 -2.31 14.71 -12.62
N ILE A 7 -1.50 15.75 -12.89
CA ILE A 7 -0.25 16.00 -12.15
C ILE A 7 -0.52 16.19 -10.64
N LEU A 8 -1.56 16.94 -10.27
CA LEU A 8 -1.94 17.12 -8.87
C LEU A 8 -2.32 15.78 -8.22
N GLY A 9 -3.06 14.93 -8.94
CA GLY A 9 -3.35 13.57 -8.51
C GLY A 9 -2.07 12.76 -8.26
N VAL A 10 -1.13 12.79 -9.22
CA VAL A 10 0.17 12.10 -9.11
C VAL A 10 0.94 12.55 -7.88
N LEU A 11 1.07 13.87 -7.68
CA LEU A 11 1.80 14.39 -6.54
C LEU A 11 1.15 14.03 -5.20
N ALA A 12 -0.17 14.11 -5.11
CA ALA A 12 -0.91 13.73 -3.90
C ALA A 12 -0.74 12.23 -3.59
N GLY A 13 -0.93 11.37 -4.59
CA GLY A 13 -0.74 9.93 -4.44
C GLY A 13 0.69 9.58 -4.06
N ALA A 14 1.69 10.18 -4.71
CA ALA A 14 3.09 9.89 -4.46
C ALA A 14 3.54 10.33 -3.06
N LEU A 15 3.14 11.52 -2.62
CA LEU A 15 3.44 12.01 -1.28
C LEU A 15 2.86 11.08 -0.21
N LEU A 16 1.57 10.76 -0.33
CA LEU A 16 0.87 9.92 0.64
C LEU A 16 1.47 8.52 0.70
N ALA A 17 1.73 7.90 -0.46
CA ALA A 17 2.37 6.60 -0.48
C ALA A 17 3.76 6.63 0.15
N THR A 18 4.54 7.68 -0.12
CA THR A 18 5.87 7.82 0.46
C THR A 18 5.81 7.93 1.98
N VAL A 19 4.92 8.77 2.52
CA VAL A 19 4.76 8.94 3.97
C VAL A 19 4.28 7.65 4.62
N THR A 20 3.26 7.00 4.06
CA THR A 20 2.70 5.76 4.63
C THR A 20 3.74 4.65 4.69
N VAL A 21 4.49 4.42 3.60
CA VAL A 21 5.49 3.35 3.52
C VAL A 21 6.70 3.65 4.40
N THR A 22 7.21 4.88 4.38
CA THR A 22 8.37 5.26 5.21
C THR A 22 8.05 5.20 6.70
N ALA A 23 6.86 5.66 7.11
CA ALA A 23 6.39 5.55 8.49
C ALA A 23 6.25 4.08 8.94
N GLY A 24 5.70 3.23 8.07
CA GLY A 24 5.58 1.80 8.33
C GLY A 24 6.92 1.09 8.52
N ALA A 25 7.91 1.42 7.70
CA ALA A 25 9.27 0.88 7.82
C ALA A 25 9.97 1.37 9.11
N ALA A 26 9.64 2.56 9.60
CA ALA A 26 10.23 3.17 10.78
C ALA A 26 9.57 2.78 12.12
N LEU A 27 8.41 2.10 12.10
CA LEU A 27 7.70 1.68 13.32
C LEU A 27 8.62 0.84 14.24
N PRO A 28 8.62 1.08 15.56
CA PRO A 28 9.30 0.20 16.51
C PRO A 28 8.78 -1.25 16.46
N PRO A 29 9.62 -2.27 16.73
CA PRO A 29 9.21 -3.67 16.73
C PRO A 29 7.98 -4.00 17.58
N ARG A 30 7.85 -3.35 18.75
CA ARG A 30 6.73 -3.56 19.67
C ARG A 30 5.40 -3.07 19.12
N THR A 31 5.39 -1.94 18.41
CA THR A 31 4.17 -1.37 17.83
C THR A 31 3.84 -1.96 16.45
N ALA A 32 4.83 -2.54 15.77
CA ALA A 32 4.64 -3.22 14.50
C ALA A 32 3.87 -4.53 14.61
N GLN A 33 4.00 -5.27 15.73
CA GLN A 33 3.30 -6.53 15.94
C GLN A 33 1.77 -6.42 15.87
N PRO A 34 1.09 -5.51 16.61
CA PRO A 34 -0.36 -5.36 16.49
C PRO A 34 -0.78 -4.89 15.09
N GLY A 35 0.00 -4.02 14.45
CA GLY A 35 -0.25 -3.61 13.07
C GLY A 35 -0.20 -4.79 12.09
N ALA A 36 0.78 -5.67 12.23
CA ALA A 36 0.91 -6.87 11.42
C ALA A 36 -0.23 -7.88 11.65
N LEU A 37 -0.70 -8.03 12.89
CA LEU A 37 -1.86 -8.86 13.21
C LEU A 37 -3.13 -8.32 12.56
N LEU A 38 -3.36 -7.01 12.63
CA LEU A 38 -4.48 -6.36 11.96
C LEU A 38 -4.41 -6.55 10.44
N GLY A 39 -3.21 -6.45 9.85
CA GLY A 39 -3.00 -6.72 8.43
C GLY A 39 -3.43 -8.15 8.04
N PHE A 40 -2.97 -9.16 8.77
CA PHE A 40 -3.37 -10.54 8.50
C PHE A 40 -4.84 -10.81 8.73
N LEU A 41 -5.43 -10.25 9.79
CA LEU A 41 -6.85 -10.40 10.06
C LEU A 41 -7.69 -9.79 8.93
N ALA A 42 -7.32 -8.59 8.47
CA ALA A 42 -7.99 -7.95 7.35
C ALA A 42 -7.84 -8.75 6.05
N LEU A 43 -6.66 -9.32 5.77
CA LEU A 43 -6.47 -10.22 4.63
C LEU A 43 -7.33 -11.48 4.74
N ALA A 44 -7.40 -12.11 5.91
CA ALA A 44 -8.24 -13.28 6.13
C ALA A 44 -9.71 -12.96 5.89
N VAL A 45 -10.18 -11.81 6.37
CA VAL A 45 -11.55 -11.33 6.13
C VAL A 45 -11.81 -11.10 4.64
N LEU A 46 -10.87 -10.47 3.92
CA LEU A 46 -10.99 -10.24 2.48
C LEU A 46 -11.04 -11.54 1.68
N VAL A 47 -10.15 -12.49 1.98
CA VAL A 47 -10.13 -13.80 1.34
C VAL A 47 -11.41 -14.56 1.63
N ALA A 48 -11.86 -14.58 2.90
CA ALA A 48 -13.12 -15.21 3.27
C ALA A 48 -14.31 -14.58 2.54
N ALA A 49 -14.37 -13.24 2.45
CA ALA A 49 -15.41 -12.54 1.72
C ALA A 49 -15.43 -12.96 0.25
N VAL A 50 -14.28 -12.93 -0.45
CA VAL A 50 -14.17 -13.34 -1.87
C VAL A 50 -14.62 -14.79 -2.08
N LEU A 51 -14.22 -15.71 -1.19
CA LEU A 51 -14.57 -17.12 -1.33
C LEU A 51 -16.05 -17.39 -1.06
N VAL A 52 -16.67 -16.67 -0.13
CA VAL A 52 -18.06 -16.89 0.28
C VAL A 52 -19.04 -16.18 -0.65
N THR A 53 -18.76 -14.93 -1.03
CA THR A 53 -19.71 -14.08 -1.79
C THR A 53 -19.47 -14.09 -3.29
N GLY A 54 -18.27 -14.45 -3.74
CA GLY A 54 -17.93 -14.47 -5.17
C GLY A 54 -18.60 -15.62 -5.91
N ASP A 55 -19.06 -15.35 -7.12
CA ASP A 55 -19.36 -16.38 -8.12
C ASP A 55 -18.06 -17.04 -8.64
N ALA A 56 -18.18 -18.04 -9.51
CA ALA A 56 -17.02 -18.78 -10.00
C ALA A 56 -15.96 -17.88 -10.66
N MET A 57 -16.41 -16.85 -11.38
CA MET A 57 -15.56 -15.87 -12.06
C MET A 57 -14.89 -14.92 -11.05
N ALA A 58 -15.63 -14.39 -10.09
CA ALA A 58 -15.12 -13.53 -9.04
C ALA A 58 -14.10 -14.26 -8.16
N ARG A 59 -14.29 -15.56 -7.90
CA ARG A 59 -13.31 -16.39 -7.19
C ARG A 59 -12.01 -16.51 -7.97
N SER A 60 -12.05 -16.78 -9.28
CA SER A 60 -10.83 -16.90 -10.09
C SER A 60 -10.05 -15.60 -10.16
N PHE A 61 -10.72 -14.47 -10.40
CA PHE A 61 -10.05 -13.16 -10.39
C PHE A 61 -9.59 -12.76 -8.99
N GLY A 62 -10.40 -13.07 -7.98
CA GLY A 62 -10.09 -12.82 -6.58
C GLY A 62 -8.80 -13.50 -6.15
N VAL A 63 -8.57 -14.76 -6.55
CA VAL A 63 -7.30 -15.46 -6.28
C VAL A 63 -6.12 -14.72 -6.91
N VAL A 64 -6.24 -14.29 -8.16
CA VAL A 64 -5.17 -13.55 -8.85
C VAL A 64 -4.85 -12.23 -8.12
N TYR A 65 -5.87 -11.47 -7.74
CA TYR A 65 -5.68 -10.22 -7.00
C TYR A 65 -5.13 -10.42 -5.60
N VAL A 66 -5.51 -11.49 -4.91
CA VAL A 66 -4.94 -11.86 -3.61
C VAL A 66 -3.46 -12.21 -3.75
N LEU A 67 -3.07 -12.97 -4.78
CA LEU A 67 -1.68 -13.29 -5.05
C LEU A 67 -0.86 -12.04 -5.39
N LEU A 68 -1.38 -11.18 -6.27
CA LEU A 68 -0.72 -9.92 -6.61
C LEU A 68 -0.59 -9.00 -5.38
N GLY A 69 -1.64 -8.94 -4.55
CA GLY A 69 -1.64 -8.23 -3.28
C GLY A 69 -0.62 -8.80 -2.30
N ALA A 70 -0.46 -10.12 -2.23
CA ALA A 70 0.56 -10.75 -1.40
C ALA A 70 1.98 -10.37 -1.87
N VAL A 71 2.25 -10.37 -3.18
CA VAL A 71 3.53 -9.93 -3.74
C VAL A 71 3.80 -8.46 -3.41
N ALA A 72 2.80 -7.59 -3.57
CA ALA A 72 2.92 -6.18 -3.22
C ALA A 72 3.16 -5.97 -1.72
N ALA A 73 2.43 -6.70 -0.85
CA ALA A 73 2.62 -6.67 0.59
C ALA A 73 4.03 -7.11 0.99
N LEU A 74 4.56 -8.17 0.37
CA LEU A 74 5.94 -8.60 0.60
C LEU A 74 6.95 -7.53 0.19
N ALA A 75 6.74 -6.87 -0.96
CA ALA A 75 7.59 -5.77 -1.39
C ALA A 75 7.55 -4.58 -0.41
N LEU A 76 6.37 -4.23 0.11
CA LEU A 76 6.20 -3.17 1.12
C LEU A 76 6.82 -3.54 2.47
N GLY A 77 6.80 -4.82 2.85
CA GLY A 77 7.43 -5.33 4.07
C GLY A 77 8.95 -5.51 3.97
N ALA A 78 9.49 -5.62 2.76
CA ALA A 78 10.90 -5.95 2.53
C ALA A 78 11.91 -4.96 3.15
N PRO A 79 11.71 -3.63 3.10
CA PRO A 79 12.60 -2.68 3.78
C PRO A 79 12.73 -2.95 5.28
N ARG A 80 11.67 -3.47 5.92
CA ARG A 80 11.67 -3.77 7.34
C ARG A 80 12.53 -4.99 7.67
N TRP A 81 12.50 -6.04 6.84
CA TRP A 81 13.45 -7.16 6.97
C TRP A 81 14.90 -6.71 6.86
N LEU A 82 15.16 -5.70 6.02
CA LEU A 82 16.48 -5.10 5.85
C LEU A 82 16.86 -4.17 7.02
N ALA A 83 15.90 -3.51 7.67
CA ALA A 83 16.18 -2.62 8.79
C ALA A 83 16.36 -3.34 10.14
N TRP A 84 15.66 -4.47 10.37
CA TRP A 84 15.58 -5.14 11.67
C TRP A 84 15.92 -6.64 11.61
N PRO A 85 17.12 -7.04 11.15
CA PRO A 85 17.49 -8.45 11.06
C PRO A 85 17.54 -9.09 12.46
N GLY A 86 16.82 -10.20 12.66
CA GLY A 86 16.86 -10.99 13.90
C GLY A 86 16.22 -10.34 15.14
N LEU A 87 15.79 -9.07 15.05
CA LEU A 87 15.13 -8.35 16.14
C LEU A 87 13.60 -8.52 16.14
N GLU A 88 13.05 -9.00 15.03
CA GLU A 88 11.61 -9.18 14.85
C GLU A 88 11.23 -10.62 14.50
N ARG A 89 10.01 -10.98 14.89
CA ARG A 89 9.41 -12.25 14.50
C ARG A 89 9.20 -12.26 12.98
N PRO A 90 9.46 -13.38 12.29
CA PRO A 90 9.47 -13.45 10.83
C PRO A 90 8.13 -13.12 10.17
N TRP A 91 7.02 -13.27 10.91
CA TRP A 91 5.67 -12.94 10.43
C TRP A 91 5.32 -11.45 10.51
N VAL A 92 6.08 -10.62 11.24
CA VAL A 92 5.74 -9.20 11.44
C VAL A 92 5.91 -8.40 10.13
N PRO A 93 7.05 -8.48 9.41
CA PRO A 93 7.20 -7.73 8.16
C PRO A 93 6.18 -8.06 7.07
N PRO A 94 5.81 -9.33 6.78
CA PRO A 94 4.78 -9.61 5.78
C PRO A 94 3.40 -9.13 6.25
N GLY A 95 3.03 -9.31 7.52
CA GLY A 95 1.76 -8.82 8.04
C GLY A 95 1.65 -7.29 8.02
N LEU A 96 2.75 -6.60 8.33
CA LEU A 96 2.83 -5.14 8.26
C LEU A 96 2.81 -4.65 6.81
N GLY A 97 3.43 -5.38 5.89
CA GLY A 97 3.31 -5.15 4.45
C GLY A 97 1.87 -5.23 3.95
N VAL A 98 1.10 -6.21 4.45
CA VAL A 98 -0.35 -6.31 4.16
C VAL A 98 -1.10 -5.11 4.75
N ALA A 99 -0.82 -4.75 6.00
CA ALA A 99 -1.45 -3.59 6.63
C ALA A 99 -1.17 -2.29 5.85
N LEU A 100 0.07 -2.10 5.39
CA LEU A 100 0.46 -0.96 4.57
C LEU A 100 -0.23 -0.96 3.22
N LEU A 101 -0.33 -2.12 2.56
CA LEU A 101 -1.06 -2.23 1.30
C LEU A 101 -2.52 -1.80 1.46
N LEU A 102 -3.20 -2.31 2.50
CA LEU A 102 -4.59 -1.96 2.78
C LEU A 102 -4.75 -0.49 3.17
N ALA A 103 -3.79 0.05 3.93
CA ALA A 103 -3.75 1.48 4.25
C ALA A 103 -3.59 2.34 2.98
N LEU A 104 -2.71 1.95 2.05
CA LEU A 104 -2.53 2.65 0.77
C LEU A 104 -3.79 2.62 -0.09
N ILE A 105 -4.46 1.47 -0.16
CA ILE A 105 -5.75 1.33 -0.85
C ILE A 105 -6.78 2.25 -0.19
N GLY A 106 -6.93 2.21 1.14
CA GLY A 106 -7.88 3.03 1.87
C GLY A 106 -7.60 4.54 1.72
N VAL A 107 -6.33 4.95 1.77
CA VAL A 107 -5.91 6.33 1.53
C VAL A 107 -6.21 6.74 0.10
N GLY A 108 -5.92 5.90 -0.89
CA GLY A 108 -6.24 6.17 -2.29
C GLY A 108 -7.72 6.38 -2.54
N LEU A 109 -8.56 5.50 -2.00
CA LEU A 109 -10.02 5.64 -2.06
C LEU A 109 -10.51 6.90 -1.34
N GLY A 110 -9.93 7.23 -0.19
CA GLY A 110 -10.28 8.44 0.56
C GLY A 110 -9.93 9.72 -0.19
N VAL A 111 -8.74 9.79 -0.79
CA VAL A 111 -8.30 10.93 -1.61
C VAL A 111 -9.17 11.07 -2.84
N ASP A 112 -9.46 9.96 -3.52
CA ASP A 112 -10.34 9.96 -4.69
C ASP A 112 -11.76 10.44 -4.33
N ALA A 113 -12.30 10.02 -3.18
CA ALA A 113 -13.58 10.49 -2.66
C ALA A 113 -13.58 12.00 -2.33
N VAL A 114 -12.46 12.54 -1.83
CA VAL A 114 -12.33 13.99 -1.57
C VAL A 114 -12.22 14.76 -2.87
N LEU A 115 -11.33 14.34 -3.77
CA LEU A 115 -11.12 14.99 -5.07
C LEU A 115 -12.38 14.97 -5.93
N SER A 116 -13.13 13.87 -5.93
CA SER A 116 -14.39 13.76 -6.67
C SER A 116 -15.49 14.69 -6.17
N ARG A 117 -15.40 15.20 -4.93
CA ARG A 117 -16.28 16.25 -4.39
C ARG A 117 -15.80 17.66 -4.71
N MET A 118 -14.49 17.87 -4.82
CA MET A 118 -13.91 19.20 -5.01
C MET A 118 -13.73 19.58 -6.49
N LEU A 119 -13.61 18.59 -7.38
CA LEU A 119 -13.31 18.81 -8.79
C LEU A 119 -14.56 18.82 -9.67
N ALA A 120 -14.52 19.66 -10.70
CA ALA A 120 -15.50 19.65 -11.78
C ALA A 120 -15.53 18.26 -12.48
N PRO A 121 -16.69 17.82 -13.02
CA PRO A 121 -16.85 16.48 -13.62
C PRO A 121 -15.76 16.12 -14.64
N ALA A 122 -15.37 17.08 -15.49
CA ALA A 122 -14.35 16.89 -16.52
C ALA A 122 -12.94 16.59 -15.96
N LEU A 123 -12.67 16.93 -14.70
CA LEU A 123 -11.34 16.79 -14.08
C LEU A 123 -11.24 15.56 -13.16
N LYS A 124 -12.34 14.84 -12.92
CA LYS A 124 -12.34 13.71 -11.97
C LYS A 124 -11.55 12.51 -12.47
N ALA A 125 -11.79 12.08 -13.71
CA ALA A 125 -11.09 10.96 -14.32
C ALA A 125 -9.56 11.17 -14.39
N PRO A 126 -9.04 12.32 -14.90
CA PRO A 126 -7.60 12.55 -14.93
C PRO A 126 -7.00 12.65 -13.52
N ALA A 127 -7.69 13.29 -12.56
CA ALA A 127 -7.21 13.35 -11.18
C ALA A 127 -7.14 11.97 -10.51
N SER A 128 -8.16 11.12 -10.71
CA SER A 128 -8.21 9.76 -10.18
C SER A 128 -7.09 8.88 -10.74
N SER A 129 -6.90 8.92 -12.07
CA SER A 129 -5.77 8.26 -12.75
C SER A 129 -4.43 8.74 -12.18
N GLY A 130 -4.31 10.05 -12.00
CA GLY A 130 -3.15 10.66 -11.37
C GLY A 130 -2.89 10.10 -9.97
N VAL A 131 -3.90 10.03 -9.10
CA VAL A 131 -3.77 9.50 -7.73
C VAL A 131 -3.27 8.06 -7.74
N VAL A 132 -3.85 7.19 -8.58
CA VAL A 132 -3.44 5.79 -8.67
C VAL A 132 -1.98 5.69 -9.11
N ASN A 133 -1.59 6.40 -10.16
CA ASN A 133 -0.21 6.41 -10.66
C ASN A 133 0.76 6.99 -9.61
N GLY A 134 0.35 8.06 -8.94
CA GLY A 134 1.08 8.67 -7.83
C GLY A 134 1.35 7.67 -6.72
N LEU A 135 0.32 6.97 -6.24
CA LEU A 135 0.45 5.97 -5.18
C LEU A 135 1.44 4.86 -5.55
N LEU A 136 1.38 4.37 -6.79
CA LEU A 136 2.29 3.34 -7.29
C LEU A 136 3.74 3.83 -7.31
N ILE A 137 3.98 5.01 -7.91
CA ILE A 137 5.33 5.58 -8.03
C ILE A 137 5.90 5.92 -6.65
N GLY A 138 5.10 6.53 -5.78
CA GLY A 138 5.50 6.89 -4.41
C GLY A 138 5.80 5.67 -3.55
N ALA A 139 4.96 4.63 -3.61
CA ALA A 139 5.19 3.40 -2.86
C ALA A 139 6.49 2.71 -3.31
N LEU A 140 6.70 2.58 -4.62
CA LEU A 140 7.92 1.99 -5.17
C LEU A 140 9.15 2.80 -4.78
N GLY A 141 9.11 4.12 -4.96
CA GLY A 141 10.19 5.03 -4.59
C GLY A 141 10.54 4.93 -3.10
N ALA A 142 9.53 4.86 -2.23
CA ALA A 142 9.72 4.70 -0.80
C ALA A 142 10.32 3.36 -0.41
N VAL A 143 9.89 2.25 -1.02
CA VAL A 143 10.48 0.92 -0.81
C VAL A 143 11.95 0.91 -1.21
N LEU A 144 12.28 1.44 -2.40
CA LEU A 144 13.65 1.49 -2.90
C LEU A 144 14.53 2.38 -2.02
N PHE A 145 14.03 3.55 -1.62
CA PHE A 145 14.77 4.48 -0.76
C PHE A 145 15.02 3.89 0.63
N THR A 146 13.98 3.39 1.30
CA THR A 146 14.08 2.83 2.65
C THR A 146 14.92 1.54 2.67
N GLY A 147 14.72 0.65 1.70
CA GLY A 147 15.51 -0.56 1.54
C GLY A 147 16.99 -0.25 1.24
N GLY A 148 17.24 0.69 0.33
CA GLY A 148 18.59 1.15 0.00
C GLY A 148 19.30 1.83 1.17
N ALA A 149 18.59 2.63 1.97
CA ALA A 149 19.11 3.23 3.19
C ALA A 149 19.45 2.17 4.26
N ALA A 150 18.58 1.17 4.43
CA ALA A 150 18.82 0.06 5.34
C ALA A 150 20.05 -0.77 4.94
N LEU A 151 20.23 -1.03 3.64
CA LEU A 151 21.41 -1.74 3.11
C LEU A 151 22.70 -0.95 3.33
N ARG A 152 22.69 0.37 3.14
CA ARG A 152 23.87 1.23 3.37
C ARG A 152 24.33 1.22 4.83
N ARG A 153 23.40 1.15 5.80
CA ARG A 153 23.74 1.08 7.23
C ARG A 153 24.39 -0.23 7.66
N ARG A 154 24.32 -1.27 6.82
CA ARG A 154 24.92 -2.59 7.09
C ARG A 154 26.32 -2.77 6.51
N ARG A 155 26.79 -1.83 5.69
CA ARG A 155 28.15 -1.82 5.14
C ARG A 155 29.04 -0.90 5.97
#